data_AF-A0A533UI39-F1
#
_entry.id   AF-A0A533UI39-F1
#
_cell.length_a   1.000
_cell.length_b   1.000
_cell.length_c   1.000
_cell.angle_alpha   90.00
_cell.angle_beta   90.00
_cell.angle_gamma   90.00
#
_symmetry.space_group_name_H-M   'P 1'
#
loop_
_entity.id
_entity.type
_entity.pdbx_description
1 polymer ?
#
loop_
_entity_poly.entity_id
_entity_poly.type
_entity_poly.pdbx_seq_one_letter_code
_entity_poly.pdbx_strand_id
1 'polypeptide(L)'
;MDRFMVHLKNSGYVPQDAKKLLLQADKLVSGMHVIVRDARVSSRYLEFDISVSKEHLDLLVKKLETIGPLDNARHLVEEDMEKDEAIEKGRDYFNDERFWECHETLEGVWKKTYEGEKNLIQGIILVAAAFVHYQKNEDEICLSILKRAMEKIESSSGKYHNIDVDILRNMVSKIITSGKIVPFRI
;
A
#
# COMPACT_ATOMS: atom_id res chain seq x y z
N MET A 1 7.07 -16.66 -14.00
CA MET A 1 7.67 -15.77 -12.99
C MET A 1 6.67 -15.57 -11.89
N ASP A 2 7.11 -15.68 -10.65
CA ASP A 2 6.31 -15.37 -9.47
C ASP A 2 6.27 -13.85 -9.26
N ARG A 3 5.38 -13.36 -8.40
CA ARG A 3 5.32 -11.93 -8.02
C ARG A 3 5.74 -11.79 -6.56
N PHE A 4 6.64 -10.86 -6.29
CA PHE A 4 7.17 -10.58 -4.97
C PHE A 4 7.01 -9.11 -4.65
N MET A 5 6.69 -8.82 -3.39
CA MET A 5 6.83 -7.49 -2.83
C MET A 5 8.13 -7.43 -2.04
N VAL A 6 9.08 -6.61 -2.49
CA VAL A 6 10.37 -6.43 -1.82
C VAL A 6 10.35 -5.10 -1.09
N HIS A 7 10.58 -5.13 0.22
CA HIS A 7 10.74 -3.93 1.05
C HIS A 7 12.20 -3.75 1.43
N LEU A 8 12.75 -2.60 1.08
CA LEU A 8 14.00 -2.10 1.64
C LEU A 8 13.69 -1.07 2.72
N LYS A 9 14.58 -0.92 3.69
CA LYS A 9 14.47 0.14 4.71
C LYS A 9 14.69 1.49 4.05
N ASN A 10 13.78 2.44 4.30
CA ASN A 10 13.96 3.80 3.83
C ASN A 10 14.98 4.55 4.70
N SER A 11 16.00 5.13 4.06
CA SER A 11 17.07 5.92 4.70
C SER A 11 17.02 7.42 4.37
N GLY A 12 15.87 7.92 3.90
CA GLY A 12 15.66 9.36 3.65
C GLY A 12 15.04 9.70 2.29
N TYR A 13 14.59 8.72 1.51
CA TYR A 13 13.84 8.96 0.28
C TYR A 13 12.43 9.43 0.60
N VAL A 14 11.85 10.18 -0.33
CA VAL A 14 10.48 10.69 -0.25
C VAL A 14 9.68 10.19 -1.46
N PRO A 15 8.33 10.29 -1.45
CA PRO A 15 7.51 9.86 -2.58
C PRO A 15 7.98 10.39 -3.95
N GLN A 16 8.50 11.63 -4.01
CA GLN A 16 9.06 12.24 -5.22
C GLN A 16 10.19 11.42 -5.87
N ASP A 17 10.89 10.59 -5.09
CA ASP A 17 11.96 9.72 -5.57
C ASP A 17 11.44 8.42 -6.21
N ALA A 18 10.16 8.07 -6.08
CA ALA A 18 9.61 6.78 -6.49
C ALA A 18 9.94 6.43 -7.96
N LYS A 19 9.74 7.36 -8.90
CA LYS A 19 10.05 7.15 -10.32
C LYS A 19 11.55 6.94 -10.56
N LYS A 20 12.40 7.67 -9.84
CA LYS A 20 13.86 7.52 -9.94
C LYS A 20 14.30 6.17 -9.40
N LEU A 21 13.75 5.75 -8.26
CA LEU A 21 14.01 4.45 -7.65
C LEU A 21 13.55 3.30 -8.55
N LEU A 22 12.39 3.41 -9.19
CA LEU A 22 11.92 2.44 -10.17
C LEU A 22 12.93 2.27 -11.32
N LEU A 23 13.37 3.39 -11.91
CA LEU A 23 14.39 3.37 -12.97
C LEU A 23 15.74 2.83 -12.49
N GLN A 24 16.12 3.08 -11.24
CA GLN A 24 17.36 2.57 -10.65
C GLN A 24 17.28 1.05 -10.45
N ALA A 25 16.17 0.55 -9.89
CA ALA A 25 15.93 -0.88 -9.70
C ALA A 25 15.93 -1.62 -11.05
N ASP A 26 15.24 -1.09 -12.06
CA ASP A 26 15.21 -1.66 -13.42
C ASP A 26 16.63 -1.78 -14.03
N LYS A 27 17.46 -0.72 -13.89
CA LYS A 27 18.87 -0.76 -14.32
C LYS A 27 19.70 -1.81 -13.58
N LEU A 28 19.52 -1.95 -12.27
CA LEU A 28 20.28 -2.90 -11.45
C LEU A 28 20.03 -4.36 -11.86
N VAL A 29 18.80 -4.66 -12.31
CA VAL A 29 18.39 -5.99 -12.75
C VAL A 29 18.50 -6.19 -14.26
N SER A 30 19.05 -5.21 -14.99
CA SER A 30 19.24 -5.31 -16.44
C SER A 30 20.02 -6.56 -16.82
N GLY A 31 19.53 -7.27 -17.84
CA GLY A 31 20.06 -8.56 -18.29
C GLY A 31 19.56 -9.77 -17.49
N MET A 32 18.78 -9.58 -16.43
CA MET A 32 18.06 -10.65 -15.74
C MET A 32 16.67 -10.84 -16.35
N HIS A 33 16.11 -12.04 -16.20
CA HIS A 33 14.69 -12.29 -16.48
C HIS A 33 13.82 -11.83 -15.31
N VAL A 34 13.76 -10.52 -15.10
CA VAL A 34 13.05 -9.83 -14.01
C VAL A 34 12.22 -8.68 -14.58
N ILE A 35 11.04 -8.43 -13.99
CA ILE A 35 10.21 -7.25 -14.28
C ILE A 35 10.02 -6.46 -13.00
N VAL A 36 10.53 -5.23 -12.92
CA VAL A 36 10.20 -4.28 -11.85
C VAL A 36 8.98 -3.48 -12.29
N ARG A 37 7.81 -3.77 -11.71
CA ARG A 37 6.54 -3.17 -12.13
C ARG A 37 6.32 -1.78 -11.58
N ASP A 38 6.67 -1.60 -10.31
CA ASP A 38 6.36 -0.38 -9.59
C ASP A 38 7.34 -0.17 -8.43
N ALA A 39 7.43 1.08 -7.99
CA ALA A 39 8.16 1.45 -6.79
C ALA A 39 7.34 2.44 -5.97
N ARG A 40 7.27 2.20 -4.67
CA ARG A 40 6.53 3.01 -3.69
C ARG A 40 7.46 3.42 -2.56
N VAL A 41 7.32 4.66 -2.10
CA VAL A 41 8.16 5.20 -1.03
C VAL A 41 7.27 5.63 0.13
N SER A 42 7.40 4.93 1.25
CA SER A 42 6.79 5.27 2.52
C SER A 42 7.82 5.91 3.46
N SER A 43 7.40 6.41 4.62
CA SER A 43 8.35 6.92 5.62
C SER A 43 9.29 5.83 6.15
N ARG A 44 8.91 4.55 6.04
CA ARG A 44 9.63 3.40 6.57
C ARG A 44 10.29 2.52 5.50
N TYR A 45 9.70 2.45 4.32
CA TYR A 45 10.04 1.45 3.30
C TYR A 45 10.21 2.04 1.91
N LEU A 46 11.11 1.43 1.15
CA LEU A 46 11.10 1.45 -0.32
C LEU A 46 10.52 0.11 -0.76
N GLU A 47 9.33 0.14 -1.32
CA GLU A 47 8.61 -1.05 -1.76
C GLU A 47 8.77 -1.20 -3.28
N PHE A 48 9.12 -2.40 -3.73
CA PHE A 48 9.22 -2.76 -5.14
C PHE A 48 8.35 -3.98 -5.45
N ASP A 49 7.43 -3.81 -6.39
CA ASP A 49 6.61 -4.89 -6.93
C ASP A 49 7.32 -5.51 -8.12
N ILE A 50 7.78 -6.75 -7.96
CA ILE A 50 8.70 -7.39 -8.89
C ILE A 50 8.17 -8.76 -9.31
N SER A 51 8.30 -9.08 -10.60
CA SER A 51 8.24 -10.47 -11.05
C SER A 51 9.60 -11.03 -11.34
N VAL A 52 9.84 -12.20 -10.77
CA VAL A 52 11.09 -12.93 -10.87
C VAL A 52 10.79 -14.40 -10.60
N SER A 53 11.55 -15.30 -11.21
CA SER A 53 11.51 -16.71 -10.80
C SER A 53 12.26 -16.91 -9.48
N LYS A 54 11.78 -17.80 -8.61
CA LYS A 54 12.34 -18.02 -7.25
C LYS A 54 13.86 -18.23 -7.24
N GLU A 55 14.41 -18.93 -8.21
CA GLU A 55 15.84 -19.19 -8.35
C GLU A 55 16.70 -17.93 -8.53
N HIS A 56 16.11 -16.80 -8.94
CA HIS A 56 16.79 -15.53 -9.14
C HIS A 56 16.52 -14.51 -8.01
N LEU A 57 15.73 -14.88 -6.98
CA LEU A 57 15.32 -13.96 -5.91
C LEU A 57 16.53 -13.48 -5.09
N ASP A 58 17.45 -14.37 -4.71
CA ASP A 58 18.62 -13.98 -3.91
C ASP A 58 19.54 -13.01 -4.65
N LEU A 59 19.74 -13.24 -5.95
CA LEU A 59 20.53 -12.36 -6.80
C LEU A 59 19.84 -11.00 -6.99
N LEU A 60 18.52 -10.99 -7.16
CA LEU A 60 17.71 -9.78 -7.21
C LEU A 60 17.86 -8.95 -5.93
N VAL A 61 17.64 -9.58 -4.77
CA VAL A 61 17.75 -8.95 -3.46
C VAL A 61 19.13 -8.34 -3.27
N LYS A 62 20.19 -9.09 -3.53
CA LYS A 62 21.58 -8.60 -3.42
C LYS A 62 21.84 -7.37 -4.29
N LYS A 63 21.21 -7.29 -5.46
CA LYS A 63 21.32 -6.10 -6.34
C LYS A 63 20.55 -4.92 -5.76
N LEU A 64 19.33 -5.13 -5.27
CA LEU A 64 18.50 -4.08 -4.67
C LEU A 64 19.05 -3.56 -3.34
N GLU A 65 19.81 -4.35 -2.60
CA GLU A 65 20.49 -3.92 -1.37
C GLU A 65 21.46 -2.75 -1.59
N THR A 66 21.84 -2.47 -2.84
CA THR A 66 22.61 -1.27 -3.21
C THR A 66 21.80 0.03 -3.11
N ILE A 67 20.46 -0.05 -3.10
CA ILE A 67 19.54 1.07 -2.86
C ILE A 67 19.35 1.28 -1.36
N GLY A 68 19.16 0.19 -0.60
CA GLY A 68 18.96 0.23 0.84
C GLY A 68 18.89 -1.18 1.44
N PRO A 69 19.10 -1.35 2.77
CA PRO A 69 19.09 -2.67 3.40
C PRO A 69 17.75 -3.37 3.22
N LEU A 70 17.78 -4.68 2.97
CA LEU A 70 16.55 -5.49 2.94
C LEU A 70 15.84 -5.41 4.29
N ASP A 71 14.54 -5.15 4.25
CA ASP A 71 13.65 -5.39 5.39
C ASP A 71 12.99 -6.77 5.25
N ASN A 72 12.30 -7.00 4.14
CA ASN A 72 11.69 -8.29 3.81
C ASN A 72 11.47 -8.45 2.29
N ALA A 73 11.26 -9.69 1.86
CA ALA A 73 10.75 -10.01 0.53
C ALA A 73 9.61 -11.02 0.67
N ARG A 74 8.40 -10.64 0.25
CA ARG A 74 7.18 -11.46 0.40
C ARG A 74 6.73 -11.99 -0.95
N HIS A 75 6.46 -13.28 -1.03
CA HIS A 75 5.80 -13.89 -2.19
C HIS A 75 4.32 -13.50 -2.19
N LEU A 76 3.84 -12.90 -3.28
CA LEU A 76 2.45 -12.47 -3.41
C LEU A 76 1.61 -13.62 -3.96
N VAL A 77 0.91 -14.29 -3.04
CA VAL A 77 -0.07 -15.34 -3.32
C VAL A 77 -1.39 -14.95 -2.67
N GLU A 78 -2.49 -15.41 -3.26
CA GLU A 78 -3.81 -15.25 -2.65
C GLU A 78 -3.87 -16.10 -1.38
N GLU A 79 -4.05 -15.45 -0.24
CA GLU A 79 -4.20 -16.09 1.06
C GLU A 79 -5.69 -16.16 1.39
N ASP A 80 -6.20 -17.37 1.66
CA ASP A 80 -7.54 -17.50 2.21
C ASP A 80 -7.47 -17.22 3.73
N MET A 81 -8.08 -16.10 4.12
CA MET A 81 -8.08 -15.61 5.49
C MET A 81 -9.52 -15.41 5.96
N GLU A 82 -9.75 -15.69 7.24
CA GLU A 82 -11.00 -15.32 7.91
C GLU A 82 -11.15 -13.80 7.96
N LYS A 83 -12.40 -13.33 7.88
CA LYS A 83 -12.71 -11.91 7.72
C LYS A 83 -12.06 -11.03 8.80
N ASP A 84 -12.23 -11.40 10.07
CA ASP A 84 -11.76 -10.59 11.21
C ASP A 84 -10.23 -10.52 11.24
N GLU A 85 -9.55 -11.62 10.90
CA GLU A 85 -8.09 -11.67 10.78
C GLU A 85 -7.59 -10.79 9.63
N ALA A 86 -8.27 -10.84 8.48
CA ALA A 86 -7.94 -10.00 7.33
C ALA A 86 -8.16 -8.51 7.61
N ILE A 87 -9.18 -8.15 8.39
CA ILE A 87 -9.41 -6.76 8.83
C ILE A 87 -8.28 -6.27 9.74
N GLU A 88 -7.90 -7.07 10.75
CA GLU A 88 -6.81 -6.70 11.66
C GLU A 88 -5.47 -6.60 10.92
N LYS A 89 -5.17 -7.57 10.05
CA LYS A 89 -3.95 -7.56 9.22
C LYS A 89 -3.92 -6.38 8.24
N GLY A 90 -5.06 -6.05 7.64
CA GLY A 90 -5.21 -4.87 6.79
C GLY A 90 -4.94 -3.57 7.56
N ARG A 91 -5.46 -3.47 8.78
CA ARG A 91 -5.18 -2.35 9.70
C ARG A 91 -3.70 -2.26 10.06
N ASP A 92 -3.05 -3.39 10.35
CA ASP A 92 -1.61 -3.43 10.64
C ASP A 92 -0.80 -2.95 9.43
N TYR A 93 -1.11 -3.42 8.22
CA TYR A 93 -0.49 -2.92 7.00
C TYR A 93 -0.71 -1.43 6.78
N PHE A 94 -1.93 -0.92 7.01
CA PHE A 94 -2.21 0.50 6.89
C PHE A 94 -1.35 1.33 7.86
N ASN A 95 -1.29 0.88 9.12
CA ASN A 95 -0.53 1.53 10.17
C ASN A 95 0.99 1.47 9.95
N ASP A 96 1.43 0.52 9.13
CA ASP A 96 2.81 0.34 8.71
C ASP A 96 3.16 1.06 7.39
N GLU A 97 2.21 1.84 6.85
CA GLU A 97 2.28 2.46 5.53
C GLU A 97 2.49 1.47 4.37
N ARG A 98 2.11 0.20 4.55
CA ARG A 98 2.06 -0.85 3.53
C ARG A 98 0.69 -0.85 2.86
N PHE A 99 0.37 0.29 2.23
CA PHE A 99 -0.97 0.57 1.76
C PHE A 99 -1.43 -0.35 0.62
N TRP A 100 -0.49 -0.86 -0.17
CA TRP A 100 -0.81 -1.82 -1.22
C TRP A 100 -1.29 -3.15 -0.62
N GLU A 101 -0.59 -3.70 0.38
CA GLU A 101 -1.05 -4.92 1.06
C GLU A 101 -2.32 -4.70 1.86
N CYS A 102 -2.50 -3.53 2.47
CA CYS A 102 -3.78 -3.16 3.08
C CYS A 102 -4.91 -3.22 2.05
N HIS A 103 -4.70 -2.63 0.86
CA HIS A 103 -5.68 -2.64 -0.23
C HIS A 103 -6.05 -4.07 -0.63
N GLU A 104 -5.06 -4.90 -0.96
CA GLU A 104 -5.30 -6.27 -1.44
C GLU A 104 -5.95 -7.16 -0.37
N THR A 105 -5.49 -7.04 0.88
CA THR A 105 -6.03 -7.83 2.00
C THR A 105 -7.51 -7.50 2.23
N LEU A 106 -7.86 -6.21 2.23
CA LEU A 106 -9.25 -5.79 2.43
C LEU A 106 -10.12 -6.00 1.19
N GLU A 107 -9.56 -6.03 -0.02
CA GLU A 107 -10.31 -6.38 -1.24
C GLU A 107 -10.88 -7.80 -1.16
N GLY A 108 -10.09 -8.75 -0.63
CA GLY A 108 -10.56 -10.12 -0.35
C GLY A 108 -11.75 -10.15 0.60
N VAL A 109 -11.72 -9.33 1.66
CA VAL A 109 -12.85 -9.18 2.59
C VAL A 109 -14.07 -8.57 1.89
N TRP A 110 -13.87 -7.49 1.15
CA TRP A 110 -14.95 -6.77 0.46
C TRP A 110 -15.70 -7.65 -0.55
N LYS A 111 -15.00 -8.55 -1.25
CA LYS A 111 -15.60 -9.53 -2.18
C LYS A 111 -16.56 -10.49 -1.46
N LYS A 112 -16.27 -10.85 -0.21
CA LYS A 112 -17.06 -11.79 0.62
C LYS A 112 -18.14 -11.10 1.47
N THR A 113 -18.23 -9.77 1.42
CA THR A 113 -19.04 -8.94 2.33
C THR A 113 -20.46 -8.65 1.79
N TYR A 114 -21.46 -8.66 2.69
CA TYR A 114 -22.86 -8.29 2.42
C TYR A 114 -23.14 -6.79 2.64
N GLU A 115 -24.31 -6.31 2.19
CA GLU A 115 -24.60 -4.88 1.92
C GLU A 115 -24.31 -3.89 3.07
N GLY A 116 -24.53 -4.29 4.33
CA GLY A 116 -24.46 -3.38 5.49
C GLY A 116 -23.10 -2.75 5.79
N GLU A 117 -22.00 -3.46 5.53
CA GLU A 117 -20.62 -2.99 5.81
C GLU A 117 -19.80 -2.75 4.53
N LYS A 118 -20.37 -3.09 3.37
CA LYS A 118 -19.69 -3.07 2.08
C LYS A 118 -19.16 -1.69 1.70
N ASN A 119 -19.93 -0.63 2.01
CA ASN A 119 -19.51 0.75 1.76
C ASN A 119 -18.36 1.17 2.67
N LEU A 120 -18.40 0.82 3.97
CA LEU A 120 -17.33 1.16 4.90
C LEU A 120 -16.01 0.50 4.50
N ILE A 121 -16.02 -0.82 4.21
CA ILE A 121 -14.81 -1.54 3.77
C ILE A 121 -14.31 -0.96 2.44
N GLN A 122 -15.19 -0.70 1.48
CA GLN A 122 -14.82 -0.06 0.21
C GLN A 122 -14.18 1.31 0.43
N GLY A 123 -14.69 2.08 1.40
CA GLY A 123 -14.12 3.36 1.79
C GLY A 123 -12.70 3.23 2.32
N ILE A 124 -12.44 2.30 3.23
CA ILE A 124 -11.10 2.04 3.78
C ILE A 124 -10.14 1.58 2.66
N ILE A 125 -10.58 0.69 1.77
CA ILE A 125 -9.84 0.26 0.58
C ILE A 125 -9.46 1.45 -0.31
N LEU A 126 -10.37 2.40 -0.51
CA LEU A 126 -10.11 3.60 -1.30
C LEU A 126 -9.11 4.54 -0.60
N VAL A 127 -9.15 4.66 0.74
CA VAL A 127 -8.12 5.41 1.48
C VAL A 127 -6.74 4.78 1.30
N ALA A 128 -6.63 3.45 1.44
CA ALA A 128 -5.39 2.74 1.19
C ALA A 128 -4.91 2.94 -0.26
N ALA A 129 -5.79 2.78 -1.26
CA ALA A 129 -5.46 3.03 -2.66
C ALA A 129 -5.01 4.47 -2.92
N ALA A 130 -5.63 5.47 -2.27
CA ALA A 130 -5.18 6.85 -2.39
C ALA A 130 -3.74 7.02 -1.87
N PHE A 131 -3.37 6.37 -0.77
CA PHE A 131 -2.02 6.46 -0.24
C PHE A 131 -1.00 5.64 -1.04
N VAL A 132 -1.39 4.56 -1.72
CA VAL A 132 -0.57 3.90 -2.76
C VAL A 132 -0.17 4.92 -3.84
N HIS A 133 -1.11 5.75 -4.30
CA HIS A 133 -0.82 6.81 -5.28
C HIS A 133 0.07 7.92 -4.71
N TYR A 134 -0.15 8.31 -3.45
CA TYR A 134 0.74 9.26 -2.77
C TYR A 134 2.18 8.75 -2.74
N GLN A 135 2.41 7.49 -2.37
CA GLN A 135 3.74 6.86 -2.33
C GLN A 135 4.45 6.79 -3.69
N LYS A 136 3.71 7.00 -4.79
CA LYS A 136 4.21 7.05 -6.17
C LYS A 136 4.43 8.47 -6.69
N ASN A 137 4.27 9.49 -5.84
CA ASN A 137 4.25 10.91 -6.22
C ASN A 137 3.10 11.26 -7.19
N GLU A 138 1.92 10.74 -6.91
CA GLU A 138 0.69 10.97 -7.69
C GLU A 138 -0.38 11.68 -6.84
N ASP A 139 0.01 12.82 -6.24
CA ASP A 139 -0.79 13.58 -5.26
C ASP A 139 -2.19 13.97 -5.76
N GLU A 140 -2.32 14.37 -7.02
CA GLU A 140 -3.62 14.72 -7.62
C GLU A 140 -4.56 13.50 -7.67
N ILE A 141 -4.01 12.31 -8.00
CA ILE A 141 -4.76 11.05 -8.03
C ILE A 141 -5.12 10.65 -6.61
N CYS A 142 -4.18 10.77 -5.65
CA CYS A 142 -4.44 10.54 -4.22
C CYS A 142 -5.64 11.37 -3.74
N LEU A 143 -5.63 12.69 -3.93
CA LEU A 143 -6.71 13.58 -3.49
C LEU A 143 -8.04 13.26 -4.18
N SER A 144 -8.02 12.89 -5.46
CA SER A 144 -9.21 12.48 -6.19
C SER A 144 -9.84 11.20 -5.60
N ILE A 145 -9.01 10.21 -5.27
CA ILE A 145 -9.48 8.96 -4.67
C ILE A 145 -9.96 9.19 -3.23
N LEU A 146 -9.30 10.04 -2.44
CA LEU A 146 -9.77 10.37 -1.08
C LEU A 146 -11.17 11.00 -1.08
N LYS A 147 -11.52 11.83 -2.07
CA LYS A 147 -12.88 12.37 -2.21
C LYS A 147 -13.91 11.25 -2.43
N ARG A 148 -13.61 10.29 -3.31
CA ARG A 148 -14.44 9.10 -3.54
C ARG A 148 -14.52 8.21 -2.30
N ALA A 149 -13.43 8.12 -1.52
CA ALA A 149 -13.43 7.39 -0.26
C ALA A 149 -14.38 8.05 0.76
N MET A 150 -14.37 9.38 0.86
CA MET A 150 -15.27 10.13 1.75
C MET A 150 -16.74 9.86 1.45
N GLU A 151 -17.15 9.86 0.17
CA GLU A 151 -18.51 9.51 -0.26
C GLU A 151 -18.96 8.12 0.24
N LYS A 152 -18.02 7.20 0.47
CA LYS A 152 -18.32 5.85 0.98
C LYS A 152 -18.43 5.78 2.50
N ILE A 153 -17.69 6.61 3.23
CA ILE A 153 -17.61 6.53 4.70
C ILE A 153 -18.41 7.63 5.41
N GLU A 154 -18.94 8.63 4.71
CA GLU A 154 -19.61 9.78 5.32
C GLU A 154 -20.82 9.45 6.21
N SER A 155 -21.50 8.34 5.93
CA SER A 155 -22.66 7.86 6.70
C SER A 155 -22.28 6.86 7.80
N SER A 156 -21.02 6.43 7.85
CA SER A 156 -20.50 5.48 8.84
C SER A 156 -19.97 6.21 10.08
N SER A 157 -20.12 5.61 11.27
CA SER A 157 -19.65 6.20 12.53
C SER A 157 -19.31 5.11 13.55
N GLY A 158 -18.64 5.49 14.64
CA GLY A 158 -18.27 4.59 15.71
C GLY A 158 -17.06 3.71 15.38
N LYS A 159 -17.04 2.51 15.96
CA LYS A 159 -15.94 1.56 15.80
C LYS A 159 -16.32 0.41 14.89
N TYR A 160 -15.44 0.10 13.96
CA TYR A 160 -15.50 -1.09 13.13
C TYR A 160 -14.27 -1.95 13.44
N HIS A 161 -14.46 -3.01 14.21
CA HIS A 161 -13.37 -3.74 14.86
C HIS A 161 -12.48 -2.76 15.67
N ASN A 162 -11.18 -2.75 15.40
CA ASN A 162 -10.20 -1.84 16.02
C ASN A 162 -10.00 -0.53 15.24
N ILE A 163 -10.81 -0.27 14.21
CA ILE A 163 -10.76 0.96 13.40
C ILE A 163 -11.77 1.97 13.94
N ASP A 164 -11.28 3.15 14.30
CA ASP A 164 -12.12 4.29 14.67
C ASP A 164 -12.56 5.05 13.41
N VAL A 165 -13.82 4.86 13.01
CA VAL A 165 -14.35 5.39 11.75
C VAL A 165 -14.50 6.92 11.81
N ASP A 166 -14.78 7.47 12.98
CA ASP A 166 -14.91 8.90 13.16
C ASP A 166 -13.55 9.60 13.03
N ILE A 167 -12.48 8.99 13.58
CA ILE A 167 -11.11 9.46 13.36
C ILE A 167 -10.72 9.35 11.88
N LEU A 168 -10.98 8.20 11.25
CA LEU A 168 -10.70 7.99 9.82
C LEU A 168 -11.32 9.09 8.96
N ARG A 169 -12.63 9.34 9.14
CA ARG A 169 -13.35 10.41 8.43
C ARG A 169 -12.74 11.78 8.67
N ASN A 170 -12.45 12.11 9.93
CA ASN A 170 -11.87 13.41 10.27
C ASN A 170 -10.49 13.61 9.63
N MET A 171 -9.65 12.57 9.57
CA MET A 171 -8.34 12.64 8.95
C MET A 171 -8.42 12.78 7.43
N VAL A 172 -9.29 12.00 6.77
CA VAL A 172 -9.53 12.13 5.32
C VAL A 172 -10.08 13.51 4.97
N SER A 173 -11.05 14.02 5.75
CA SER A 173 -11.64 15.34 5.54
C SER A 173 -10.58 16.46 5.65
N LYS A 174 -9.71 16.41 6.67
CA LYS A 174 -8.61 17.37 6.83
C LYS A 174 -7.67 17.38 5.63
N ILE A 175 -7.31 16.22 5.08
CA ILE A 175 -6.45 16.13 3.90
C ILE A 175 -7.14 16.75 2.68
N ILE A 176 -8.41 16.41 2.44
CA ILE A 176 -9.18 16.94 1.30
C ILE A 176 -9.31 18.46 1.38
N THR A 177 -9.65 19.00 2.55
CA THR A 177 -9.86 20.46 2.72
C THR A 177 -8.56 21.25 2.66
N SER A 178 -7.46 20.72 3.21
CA SER A 178 -6.17 21.42 3.21
C SER A 178 -5.36 21.23 1.92
N GLY A 179 -5.65 20.17 1.16
CA GLY A 179 -4.81 19.72 0.03
C GLY A 179 -3.46 19.13 0.45
N LYS A 180 -3.15 19.10 1.75
CA LYS A 180 -1.88 18.58 2.27
C LYS A 180 -2.04 17.10 2.62
N ILE A 181 -1.38 16.24 1.85
CA ILE A 181 -1.39 14.79 2.09
C ILE A 181 -0.45 14.46 3.24
N VAL A 182 -1.00 13.85 4.28
CA VAL A 182 -0.25 13.33 5.43
C VAL A 182 -0.83 11.96 5.75
N PRO A 183 -0.10 10.86 5.46
CA PRO A 183 -0.51 9.53 5.90
C PRO A 183 -0.73 9.48 7.42
N PHE A 184 -1.66 8.63 7.85
CA PHE A 184 -2.06 8.51 9.25
C PHE A 184 -2.30 7.05 9.63
N ARG A 185 -2.60 6.83 10.90
CA ARG A 185 -2.90 5.50 11.46
C ARG A 185 -4.39 5.36 11.77
N ILE A 186 -4.91 4.15 11.68
CA ILE A 186 -6.31 3.76 11.91
C ILE A 186 -6.48 2.72 13.01
#